data_AF-A0A7X4CME7-F1
#
_entry.id   AF-A0A7X4CME7-F1
#
_cell.length_a   1.000
_cell.length_b   1.000
_cell.length_c   1.000
_cell.angle_alpha   90.00
_cell.angle_beta   90.00
_cell.angle_gamma   90.00
#
_symmetry.space_group_name_H-M   'P 1'
#
loop_
_entity.id
_entity.type
_entity.pdbx_description
1 polymer ?
#
loop_
_entity_poly.entity_id
_entity_poly.type
_entity_poly.pdbx_seq_one_letter_code
_entity_poly.pdbx_strand_id
1 'polypeptide(L)'
;MDNNNFVRDKEELYRSVRGEIKYDEYSINDAPAVFRDRQRQPSVDRAELRGFDPLLSKLGTTDGIVSLITGEVRCLPKEDIELTDHTIDVIYMPTTENIAHSQIMMNPTGSISKTRKKKAFKSLQKVLARLANLKGWTLKPITN
;
A
#
# COMPACT_ATOMS: atom_id res chain seq x y z
N MET A 1 3.88 -15.80 -19.45
CA MET A 1 3.48 -14.82 -18.43
C MET A 1 3.88 -13.49 -18.98
N ASP A 2 2.92 -12.63 -19.32
CA ASP A 2 3.21 -11.36 -19.98
C ASP A 2 4.10 -10.49 -19.07
N ASN A 3 5.24 -10.05 -19.62
CA ASN A 3 6.24 -9.19 -18.98
C ASN A 3 5.72 -7.78 -18.60
N ASN A 4 4.41 -7.54 -18.65
CA ASN A 4 3.82 -6.20 -18.60
C ASN A 4 3.25 -5.81 -17.22
N ASN A 5 3.31 -6.71 -16.22
CA ASN A 5 2.78 -6.45 -14.89
C ASN A 5 3.84 -6.05 -13.85
N PHE A 6 5.10 -5.94 -14.26
CA PHE A 6 6.21 -5.60 -13.38
C PHE A 6 6.27 -4.10 -13.10
N VAL A 7 6.16 -3.74 -11.82
CA VAL A 7 6.39 -2.37 -11.34
C VAL A 7 7.86 -2.22 -10.94
N ARG A 8 8.52 -1.12 -11.33
CA ARG A 8 9.98 -0.98 -11.10
C ARG A 8 10.28 -0.70 -9.63
N ASP A 9 11.41 -1.18 -9.11
CA ASP A 9 11.77 -0.97 -7.70
C ASP A 9 11.82 0.50 -7.28
N LYS A 10 12.26 1.39 -8.18
CA LYS A 10 12.36 2.82 -7.90
C LYS A 10 11.02 3.56 -8.03
N GLU A 11 9.97 2.87 -8.43
CA GLU A 11 8.67 3.49 -8.69
C GLU A 11 7.95 3.83 -7.38
N GLU A 12 7.46 5.06 -7.32
CA GLU A 12 6.63 5.55 -6.22
C GLU A 12 5.18 5.09 -6.39
N LEU A 13 4.56 4.72 -5.28
CA LEU A 13 3.19 4.23 -5.21
C LEU A 13 2.38 5.15 -4.33
N TYR A 14 1.20 5.56 -4.79
CA TYR A 14 0.26 6.38 -4.03
C TYR A 14 -0.85 5.53 -3.42
N ARG A 15 -1.16 5.79 -2.16
CA ARG A 15 -2.30 5.20 -1.46
C ARG A 15 -3.21 6.33 -0.98
N SER A 16 -4.47 6.32 -1.43
CA SER A 16 -5.51 7.18 -0.85
C SER A 16 -5.83 6.77 0.57
N VAL A 17 -5.93 7.77 1.44
CA VAL A 17 -6.15 7.60 2.86
C VAL A 17 -7.32 8.46 3.28
N ARG A 18 -8.38 7.83 3.80
CA ARG A 18 -9.62 8.53 4.13
C ARG A 18 -9.40 9.60 5.19
N GLY A 19 -9.83 10.83 4.92
CA GLY A 19 -9.69 11.97 5.82
C GLY A 19 -10.56 11.91 7.09
N GLU A 20 -11.57 11.04 7.12
CA GLU A 20 -12.46 10.84 8.29
C GLU A 20 -11.76 10.16 9.48
N ILE A 21 -10.60 9.56 9.26
CA ILE A 21 -9.80 8.98 10.32
C ILE A 21 -9.04 10.13 10.97
N LYS A 22 -9.20 10.30 12.30
CA LYS A 22 -8.41 11.27 13.06
C LYS A 22 -6.94 10.87 13.00
N TYR A 23 -6.15 11.60 12.23
CA TYR A 23 -4.70 11.51 12.22
C TYR A 23 -4.16 12.70 13.02
N ASP A 24 -3.09 12.49 13.78
CA ASP A 24 -2.33 13.61 14.32
C ASP A 24 -1.63 14.34 13.15
N GLU A 25 -1.53 15.66 13.22
CA GLU A 25 -1.04 16.55 12.13
C GLU A 25 0.31 16.15 11.50
N TYR A 26 1.09 15.32 12.19
CA TYR A 26 2.47 14.96 11.88
C TYR A 26 2.70 13.47 11.68
N SER A 27 1.69 12.62 11.86
CA SER A 27 1.89 11.18 11.81
C SER A 27 0.65 10.46 11.32
N ILE A 28 0.86 9.51 10.43
CA ILE A 28 -0.12 8.46 10.10
C ILE A 28 -0.10 7.49 11.30
N ASN A 29 -0.42 8.00 12.50
CA ASN A 29 -0.22 7.31 13.77
C ASN A 29 -1.04 6.01 13.78
N ASP A 30 -0.34 4.88 13.90
CA ASP A 30 -0.86 3.54 14.21
C ASP A 30 -2.16 3.12 13.52
N ALA A 31 -2.36 3.55 12.29
CA ALA A 31 -3.46 3.10 11.46
C ALA A 31 -2.96 2.10 10.40
N PRO A 32 -2.65 0.83 10.75
CA PRO A 32 -2.69 -0.29 9.79
C PRO A 32 -3.97 -0.28 8.95
N ALA A 33 -5.03 0.37 9.45
CA ALA A 33 -6.26 0.68 8.73
C ALA A 33 -6.05 1.41 7.39
N VAL A 34 -4.99 2.21 7.22
CA VAL A 34 -4.66 2.90 5.95
C VAL A 34 -4.44 1.91 4.80
N PHE A 35 -3.75 0.81 5.10
CA PHE A 35 -3.50 -0.28 4.17
C PHE A 35 -4.54 -1.41 4.30
N ARG A 36 -5.69 -1.15 4.94
CA ARG A 36 -6.77 -2.11 4.99
C ARG A 36 -7.37 -2.27 3.60
N ASP A 37 -7.49 -3.53 3.21
CA ASP A 37 -8.16 -3.92 1.98
C ASP A 37 -9.01 -5.17 2.23
N ARG A 38 -10.19 -5.24 1.59
CA ARG A 38 -11.13 -6.36 1.74
C ARG A 38 -10.52 -7.67 1.25
N GLN A 39 -9.74 -7.61 0.17
CA GLN A 39 -9.09 -8.77 -0.43
C GLN A 39 -7.75 -9.11 0.24
N ARG A 40 -7.29 -8.26 1.19
CA ARG A 40 -5.97 -8.33 1.85
C ARG A 40 -4.82 -8.12 0.88
N GLN A 41 -5.06 -7.27 -0.11
CA GLN A 41 -4.12 -6.87 -1.16
C GLN A 41 -4.24 -5.35 -1.27
N PRO A 42 -3.44 -4.58 -0.52
CA PRO A 42 -3.59 -3.14 -0.47
C PRO A 42 -3.49 -2.54 -1.88
N SER A 43 -4.56 -1.86 -2.31
CA SER A 43 -4.59 -1.13 -3.58
C SER A 43 -3.77 0.13 -3.51
N VAL A 44 -2.92 0.33 -4.51
CA VAL A 44 -2.07 1.51 -4.68
C VAL A 44 -2.07 1.93 -6.14
N ASP A 45 -1.76 3.19 -6.41
CA ASP A 45 -1.60 3.72 -7.75
C ASP A 45 -0.12 3.91 -8.07
N ARG A 46 0.27 3.58 -9.29
CA ARG A 46 1.58 3.90 -9.84
C ARG A 46 1.69 5.41 -10.06
N ALA A 47 2.58 6.08 -9.34
CA ALA A 47 2.77 7.53 -9.44
C ALA A 47 3.12 7.97 -10.87
N GLU A 48 3.95 7.18 -11.57
CA GLU A 48 4.33 7.44 -12.97
C GLU A 48 3.11 7.53 -13.90
N LEU A 49 2.12 6.64 -13.72
CA LEU A 49 0.89 6.64 -14.53
C LEU A 49 -0.11 7.72 -14.12
N ARG A 50 0.13 8.40 -12.99
CA ARG A 50 -0.57 9.60 -12.55
C ARG A 50 0.21 10.88 -12.87
N GLY A 51 1.29 10.81 -13.64
CA GLY A 51 2.14 11.96 -13.93
C GLY A 51 2.78 12.57 -12.68
N PHE A 52 2.99 11.77 -11.63
CA PHE A 52 3.47 12.21 -10.31
C PHE A 52 2.59 13.26 -9.63
N ASP A 53 1.31 13.34 -10.01
CA ASP A 53 0.33 14.17 -9.32
C ASP A 53 -0.48 13.32 -8.33
N PRO A 54 -0.23 13.45 -7.01
CA PRO A 54 -0.94 12.68 -6.00
C PRO A 54 -2.43 13.03 -5.93
N LEU A 55 -2.87 14.20 -6.40
CA LEU A 55 -4.29 14.57 -6.42
C LEU A 55 -5.12 13.61 -7.28
N LEU A 56 -4.53 13.08 -8.35
CA LEU A 56 -5.19 12.13 -9.25
C LEU A 56 -5.42 10.75 -8.62
N SER A 57 -4.78 10.47 -7.47
CA SER A 57 -4.97 9.23 -6.70
C SER A 57 -5.93 9.38 -5.52
N LYS A 58 -6.53 10.55 -5.31
CA LYS A 58 -7.56 10.73 -4.28
C LYS A 58 -8.85 10.02 -4.67
N LEU A 59 -9.43 9.30 -3.71
CA LEU A 59 -10.77 8.69 -3.87
C LEU A 59 -11.89 9.61 -3.35
N GLY A 60 -11.56 10.55 -2.48
CA GLY A 60 -12.49 11.53 -1.91
C GLY A 60 -11.84 12.90 -1.79
N THR A 61 -12.66 13.95 -1.68
CA THR A 61 -12.17 15.34 -1.60
C THR A 61 -11.39 15.61 -0.30
N THR A 62 -11.72 14.90 0.79
CA THR A 62 -11.06 15.03 2.10
C THR A 62 -9.87 14.09 2.28
N ASP A 63 -9.65 13.16 1.35
CA ASP A 63 -8.59 12.15 1.47
C ASP A 63 -7.19 12.77 1.44
N GLY A 64 -6.27 12.17 2.20
CA GLY A 64 -4.83 12.37 2.08
C GLY A 64 -4.21 11.30 1.20
N ILE A 65 -2.95 11.52 0.81
CA ILE A 65 -2.14 10.55 0.07
C ILE A 65 -0.87 10.27 0.85
N VAL A 66 -0.54 8.99 0.95
CA VAL A 66 0.77 8.52 1.40
C VAL A 66 1.48 7.83 0.26
N SER A 67 2.81 7.84 0.31
CA SER A 67 3.62 7.17 -0.71
C SER A 67 4.54 6.09 -0.15
N LEU A 68 4.82 5.11 -1.02
CA LEU A 68 5.74 4.00 -0.78
C LEU A 68 6.69 3.88 -1.96
N ILE A 69 7.91 3.37 -1.75
CA ILE A 69 8.75 2.90 -2.87
C ILE A 69 8.54 1.41 -3.06
N THR A 70 8.34 0.98 -4.31
CA THR A 70 8.13 -0.42 -4.67
C THR A 70 9.23 -1.35 -4.13
N GLY A 71 10.50 -0.96 -4.28
CA GLY A 71 11.65 -1.72 -3.77
C GLY A 71 11.64 -1.86 -2.24
N GLU A 72 11.26 -0.80 -1.50
CA GLU A 72 11.13 -0.86 -0.04
C GLU A 72 10.03 -1.85 0.38
N VAL A 73 8.92 -1.89 -0.36
CA VAL A 73 7.82 -2.85 -0.14
C VAL A 73 8.27 -4.29 -0.40
N ARG A 74 9.11 -4.53 -1.41
CA ARG A 74 9.68 -5.86 -1.70
C ARG A 74 10.73 -6.29 -0.68
N CYS A 75 11.50 -5.34 -0.15
CA CYS A 75 12.57 -5.57 0.82
C CYS A 75 12.10 -5.58 2.28
N LEU A 76 10.78 -5.69 2.55
CA LEU A 76 10.29 -5.73 3.92
C LEU A 76 10.89 -6.91 4.70
N PRO A 77 11.41 -6.66 5.93
CA PRO A 77 11.99 -7.73 6.74
C PRO A 77 10.97 -8.82 7.04
N LYS A 78 11.34 -10.08 6.84
CA LYS A 78 10.43 -11.22 7.02
C LYS A 78 10.00 -11.38 8.48
N GLU A 79 10.88 -11.05 9.40
CA GLU A 79 10.68 -11.07 10.85
C GLU A 79 9.57 -10.11 11.31
N ASP A 80 9.29 -9.06 10.55
CA ASP A 80 8.21 -8.12 10.84
C ASP A 80 6.83 -8.68 10.44
N ILE A 81 6.80 -9.85 9.76
CA ILE A 81 5.58 -10.47 9.26
C ILE A 81 5.39 -11.83 9.93
N GLU A 82 4.18 -12.10 10.43
CA GLU A 82 3.81 -13.38 11.07
C GLU A 82 3.67 -14.54 10.07
N LEU A 83 4.63 -14.66 9.15
CA LEU A 83 4.73 -15.68 8.12
C LEU A 83 6.20 -15.75 7.67
N THR A 84 6.91 -16.84 7.96
CA THR A 84 8.35 -16.94 7.68
C THR A 84 8.67 -17.09 6.20
N ASP A 85 7.83 -17.81 5.47
CA ASP A 85 8.09 -18.15 4.06
C ASP A 85 7.05 -17.50 3.15
N HIS A 86 7.38 -16.29 2.72
CA HIS A 86 6.57 -15.50 1.79
C HIS A 86 7.45 -14.61 0.91
N THR A 87 6.85 -14.14 -0.18
CA THR A 87 7.35 -13.01 -0.97
C THR A 87 6.32 -11.90 -0.96
N ILE A 88 6.80 -10.66 -1.12
CA ILE A 88 5.95 -9.48 -1.30
C ILE A 88 6.32 -8.87 -2.63
N ASP A 89 5.29 -8.54 -3.41
CA ASP A 89 5.46 -7.87 -4.69
C ASP A 89 4.34 -6.86 -4.90
N VAL A 90 4.58 -5.95 -5.85
CA VAL A 90 3.60 -4.99 -6.35
C VAL A 90 3.24 -5.40 -7.75
N ILE A 91 1.99 -5.82 -7.94
CA ILE A 91 1.50 -6.33 -9.21
C ILE A 91 0.68 -5.24 -9.87
N TYR A 92 1.08 -4.85 -11.08
CA TYR A 92 0.29 -3.93 -11.90
C TYR A 92 -1.02 -4.61 -12.32
N MET A 93 -2.14 -3.98 -11.97
CA MET A 93 -3.49 -4.53 -12.17
C MET A 93 -4.45 -3.39 -12.54
N PRO A 94 -4.30 -2.79 -13.73
CA PRO A 94 -5.14 -1.68 -14.13
C PRO A 94 -6.61 -2.10 -14.17
N THR A 95 -7.50 -1.17 -13.83
CA THR A 95 -8.94 -1.32 -14.03
C THR A 95 -9.42 -0.37 -15.12
N THR A 96 -10.65 -0.55 -15.60
CA THR A 96 -11.28 0.38 -16.55
C THR A 96 -11.42 1.79 -16.00
N GLU A 97 -11.50 1.93 -14.67
CA GLU A 97 -11.68 3.20 -13.96
C GLU A 97 -10.34 3.81 -13.50
N ASN A 98 -9.30 2.98 -13.36
CA ASN A 98 -8.03 3.39 -12.83
C ASN A 98 -6.89 2.63 -13.52
N ILE A 99 -6.31 3.25 -14.54
CA ILE A 99 -5.17 2.71 -15.28
C ILE A 99 -3.89 2.66 -14.45
N ALA A 100 -3.79 3.40 -13.34
CA ALA A 100 -2.62 3.38 -12.46
C ALA A 100 -2.69 2.28 -11.40
N HIS A 101 -3.85 1.61 -11.27
CA HIS A 101 -4.10 0.68 -10.19
C HIS A 101 -3.11 -0.50 -10.17
N SER A 102 -2.63 -0.80 -8.97
CA SER A 102 -1.74 -1.90 -8.64
C SER A 102 -2.09 -2.44 -7.27
N GLN A 103 -1.62 -3.63 -6.95
CA GLN A 103 -1.87 -4.29 -5.68
C GLN A 103 -0.57 -4.76 -5.04
N ILE A 104 -0.44 -4.49 -3.74
CA ILE A 104 0.61 -5.10 -2.93
C ILE A 104 0.14 -6.52 -2.57
N MET A 105 0.84 -7.54 -3.08
CA MET A 105 0.51 -8.94 -2.89
C MET A 105 1.56 -9.63 -2.03
N MET A 106 1.09 -10.33 -1.00
CA MET A 106 1.91 -11.23 -0.20
C MET A 106 1.59 -12.68 -0.58
N ASN A 107 2.58 -13.38 -1.11
CA ASN A 107 2.47 -14.74 -1.62
C ASN A 107 3.19 -15.71 -0.69
N PRO A 108 2.47 -16.51 0.13
CA PRO A 108 3.09 -17.58 0.91
C PRO A 108 3.67 -18.65 -0.03
N THR A 109 4.80 -19.25 0.33
CA THR A 109 5.42 -20.35 -0.46
C THR A 109 4.70 -21.69 -0.31
N GLY A 110 3.63 -21.76 0.50
CA GLY A 110 2.83 -22.96 0.72
C GLY A 110 1.39 -22.64 1.11
N SER A 111 0.58 -23.70 1.27
CA SER A 111 -0.78 -23.54 1.76
C SER A 111 -0.79 -23.10 3.22
N ILE A 112 -1.52 -22.02 3.52
CA ILE A 112 -1.66 -21.50 4.88
C ILE A 112 -3.15 -21.39 5.24
N SER A 113 -3.45 -21.57 6.53
CA SER A 113 -4.81 -21.41 7.02
C SER A 113 -5.30 -19.98 6.85
N LYS A 114 -6.63 -19.80 6.73
CA LYS A 114 -7.28 -18.48 6.67
C LYS A 114 -6.90 -17.58 7.84
N THR A 115 -6.75 -18.17 9.04
CA THR A 115 -6.34 -17.45 10.26
C THR A 115 -4.91 -16.94 10.14
N ARG A 116 -3.96 -17.78 9.68
CA ARG A 116 -2.58 -17.35 9.45
C ARG A 116 -2.51 -16.24 8.39
N LYS A 117 -3.22 -16.40 7.27
CA LYS A 117 -3.30 -15.35 6.23
C LYS A 117 -3.80 -14.02 6.78
N LYS A 118 -4.80 -14.03 7.68
CA LYS A 118 -5.31 -12.82 8.33
C LYS A 118 -4.27 -12.15 9.25
N LYS A 119 -3.53 -12.95 10.03
CA LYS A 119 -2.48 -12.45 10.92
C LYS A 119 -1.32 -11.83 10.13
N ALA A 120 -0.80 -12.56 9.15
CA ALA A 120 0.26 -12.08 8.27
C ALA A 120 -0.15 -10.78 7.54
N PHE A 121 -1.41 -10.69 7.08
CA PHE A 121 -1.90 -9.44 6.49
C PHE A 121 -1.93 -8.27 7.50
N LYS A 122 -2.34 -8.51 8.75
CA LYS A 122 -2.26 -7.46 9.79
C LYS A 122 -0.82 -6.99 10.03
N SER A 123 0.15 -7.90 10.01
CA SER A 123 1.56 -7.54 10.10
C SER A 123 2.00 -6.71 8.91
N LEU A 124 1.67 -7.14 7.67
CA LEU A 124 1.93 -6.36 6.46
C LEU A 124 1.39 -4.93 6.56
N GLN A 125 0.14 -4.77 7.01
CA GLN A 125 -0.47 -3.45 7.19
C GLN A 125 0.33 -2.56 8.16
N LYS A 126 0.81 -3.11 9.27
CA LYS A 126 1.65 -2.38 10.24
C LYS A 126 2.96 -1.92 9.62
N VAL A 127 3.62 -2.81 8.90
CA VAL A 127 4.92 -2.53 8.29
C VAL A 127 4.80 -1.50 7.16
N LEU A 128 3.76 -1.61 6.32
CA LEU A 128 3.47 -0.60 5.29
C LEU A 128 3.14 0.76 5.91
N ALA A 129 2.37 0.79 7.01
CA ALA A 129 2.10 2.03 7.75
C ALA A 129 3.38 2.63 8.32
N ARG A 130 4.30 1.81 8.85
CA ARG A 130 5.63 2.25 9.31
C ARG A 130 6.45 2.85 8.16
N LEU A 131 6.49 2.21 6.99
CA LEU A 131 7.17 2.76 5.82
C LEU A 131 6.59 4.11 5.39
N ALA A 132 5.26 4.20 5.28
CA ALA A 132 4.59 5.46 4.94
C ALA A 132 4.88 6.56 5.98
N ASN A 133 4.90 6.21 7.27
CA ASN A 133 5.23 7.15 8.35
C ASN A 133 6.65 7.72 8.25
N LEU A 134 7.64 6.92 7.85
CA LEU A 134 9.01 7.40 7.67
C LEU A 134 9.11 8.50 6.61
N LYS A 135 8.22 8.48 5.62
CA LYS A 135 8.14 9.49 4.56
C LYS A 135 7.19 10.64 4.88
N GLY A 136 6.21 10.39 5.74
CA GLY A 136 5.14 11.33 6.04
C GLY A 136 4.06 11.39 4.95
N TRP A 137 3.22 12.42 5.02
CA TRP A 137 2.16 12.66 4.05
C TRP A 137 2.73 13.18 2.73
N THR A 138 2.42 12.52 1.63
CA THR A 138 2.61 13.08 0.27
C THR A 138 1.62 14.22 0.04
N LEU A 139 0.39 14.02 0.49
CA LEU A 139 -0.65 15.04 0.53
C LEU A 139 -1.44 14.86 1.83
N LYS A 140 -1.54 15.92 2.64
CA LYS A 140 -2.30 15.84 3.89
C LYS A 140 -3.80 15.73 3.61
N PRO A 141 -4.55 14.96 4.42
CA PRO A 141 -6.00 14.97 4.35
C PRO A 141 -6.54 16.36 4.71
N ILE A 142 -7.72 16.69 4.19
CA ILE A 142 -8.44 17.90 4.59
C ILE A 142 -9.32 17.51 5.77
N THR A 143 -8.96 17.98 6.96
CA THR A 143 -9.80 17.89 8.15
C THR A 143 -10.77 19.06 8.16
N ASN A 144 -12.07 18.78 8.07
CA ASN A 144 -13.11 19.74 8.39
C ASN A 144 -13.26 19.89 9.91
#